data_AF-A0A1I0ESK2-F1
#
_entry.id   AF-A0A1I0ESK2-F1
#
_cell.length_a   1.000
_cell.length_b   1.000
_cell.length_c   1.000
_cell.angle_alpha   90.00
_cell.angle_beta   90.00
_cell.angle_gamma   90.00
#
_symmetry.space_group_name_H-M   'P 1'
#
loop_
_entity.id
_entity.type
_entity.pdbx_description
1 polymer ?
#
loop_
_entity_poly.entity_id
_entity_poly.type
_entity_poly.pdbx_seq_one_letter_code
_entity_poly.pdbx_strand_id
1 'polypeptide(L)'
;MVNAVDLALYLDVSEINECRANLLIEQATILAESVVKPLPDGASAVVLAMAGRAYANPQAVSSETVGPYTVSRPQAGLYMTKAETAALKRLGGRGGAFTIDPTPAEATPAPTWPWDMDGDGWADARQWHEMW
;
A
#
# COMPACT_ATOMS: atom_id res chain seq x y z
N MET A 1 0.87 -12.48 4.88
CA MET A 1 2.08 -11.68 5.18
C MET A 1 3.27 -12.55 4.81
N VAL A 2 4.24 -12.02 4.05
CA VAL A 2 5.42 -12.77 3.56
C VAL A 2 6.36 -13.08 4.74
N ASN A 3 6.93 -14.28 4.78
CA ASN A 3 7.84 -14.72 5.85
C ASN A 3 9.18 -15.28 5.30
N ALA A 4 10.11 -15.60 6.21
CA ALA A 4 11.43 -16.16 5.85
C ALA A 4 11.36 -17.50 5.08
N VAL A 5 10.35 -18.33 5.35
CA VAL A 5 10.14 -19.61 4.66
C VAL A 5 9.71 -19.38 3.21
N ASP A 6 8.82 -18.40 2.97
CA ASP A 6 8.41 -18.00 1.63
C ASP A 6 9.62 -17.50 0.82
N LEU A 7 10.54 -16.78 1.47
CA LEU A 7 11.77 -16.31 0.85
C LEU A 7 12.75 -17.45 0.55
N ALA A 8 12.88 -18.42 1.45
CA ALA A 8 13.70 -19.62 1.22
C ALA A 8 13.18 -20.43 0.04
N LEU A 9 11.85 -20.62 -0.04
CA LEU A 9 11.19 -21.29 -1.16
C LEU A 9 11.37 -20.51 -2.47
N TYR A 10 11.26 -19.19 -2.44
CA TYR A 10 11.45 -18.33 -3.61
C TYR A 10 12.89 -18.39 -4.15
N LEU A 11 13.89 -18.52 -3.27
CA LEU A 11 15.30 -18.60 -3.64
C LEU A 11 15.79 -20.02 -3.92
N ASP A 12 14.95 -21.04 -3.71
CA ASP A 12 15.30 -22.47 -3.81
C ASP A 12 16.50 -22.84 -2.90
N VAL A 13 16.46 -22.41 -1.64
CA VAL A 13 17.54 -22.67 -0.66
C VAL A 13 17.02 -23.52 0.49
N SER A 14 17.79 -24.55 0.88
CA SER A 14 17.43 -25.48 1.95
C SER A 14 17.57 -24.89 3.36
N GLU A 15 18.41 -23.88 3.54
CA GLU A 15 18.65 -23.20 4.82
C GLU A 15 18.76 -21.69 4.62
N ILE A 16 18.05 -20.92 5.44
CA ILE A 16 18.07 -19.46 5.39
C ILE A 16 18.33 -18.89 6.78
N ASN A 17 19.14 -17.82 6.84
CA ASN A 17 19.24 -17.02 8.07
C ASN A 17 17.92 -16.25 8.29
N GLU A 18 17.08 -16.74 9.20
CA GLU A 18 15.75 -16.19 9.48
C GLU A 18 15.78 -14.73 9.94
N CYS A 19 16.69 -14.37 10.85
CA CYS A 19 16.81 -12.99 11.35
C CYS A 19 17.06 -12.00 10.21
N ARG A 20 17.99 -12.34 9.32
CA ARG A 20 18.32 -11.50 8.16
C ARG A 20 17.19 -11.49 7.13
N ALA A 21 16.56 -12.64 6.87
CA ALA A 21 15.43 -12.74 5.96
C ALA A 21 14.26 -11.85 6.43
N ASN A 22 13.89 -11.95 7.70
CA ASN A 22 12.81 -11.17 8.30
C ASN A 22 13.10 -9.67 8.25
N LEU A 23 14.33 -9.24 8.58
CA LEU A 23 14.73 -7.84 8.45
C LEU A 23 14.57 -7.32 7.02
N LEU A 24 15.01 -8.09 6.02
CA LEU A 24 14.91 -7.67 4.62
C LEU A 24 13.46 -7.63 4.13
N ILE A 25 12.62 -8.57 4.54
CA ILE A 25 11.19 -8.58 4.21
C ILE A 25 10.46 -7.41 4.86
N GLU A 26 10.77 -7.07 6.11
CA GLU A 26 10.19 -5.93 6.81
C GLU A 26 10.54 -4.63 6.08
N GLN A 27 11.81 -4.40 5.80
CA GLN A 27 12.25 -3.19 5.08
C GLN A 27 11.68 -3.14 3.65
N ALA A 28 11.58 -4.30 2.97
CA ALA A 28 10.94 -4.41 1.66
C ALA A 28 9.46 -4.03 1.72
N THR A 29 8.76 -4.42 2.77
CA THR A 29 7.34 -4.10 3.00
C THR A 29 7.18 -2.61 3.24
N ILE A 30 7.99 -2.01 4.13
CA ILE A 30 7.99 -0.57 4.39
C ILE A 30 8.22 0.23 3.10
N LEU A 31 9.17 -0.21 2.27
CA LEU A 31 9.46 0.43 1.00
C LEU A 31 8.28 0.30 0.02
N ALA A 32 7.62 -0.85 -0.03
CA ALA A 32 6.45 -1.06 -0.89
C ALA A 32 5.23 -0.24 -0.41
N GLU A 33 5.03 -0.10 0.91
CA GLU A 33 3.98 0.73 1.50
C GLU A 33 4.18 2.23 1.22
N SER A 34 5.41 2.68 0.99
CA SER A 34 5.67 4.06 0.55
C SER A 34 5.06 4.39 -0.82
N VAL A 35 4.73 3.36 -1.62
CA VAL A 35 4.12 3.52 -2.95
C VAL A 35 2.61 3.33 -2.91
N VAL A 36 2.13 2.32 -2.17
CA VAL A 36 0.69 1.99 -2.05
C VAL A 36 0.39 1.56 -0.62
N LYS A 37 -0.60 2.21 0.01
CA LYS A 37 -1.08 1.86 1.35
C LYS A 37 -2.63 1.82 1.38
N PRO A 38 -3.25 0.75 1.92
CA PRO A 38 -2.64 -0.50 2.42
C PRO A 38 -2.03 -1.35 1.30
N LEU A 39 -1.10 -2.24 1.65
CA LEU A 39 -0.45 -3.11 0.67
C LEU A 39 -1.45 -4.13 0.10
N PRO A 40 -1.64 -4.23 -1.23
CA PRO A 40 -2.59 -5.19 -1.80
C PRO A 40 -2.06 -6.63 -1.72
N ASP A 41 -2.94 -7.62 -1.67
CA ASP A 41 -2.56 -9.05 -1.52
C ASP A 41 -1.59 -9.55 -2.61
N GLY A 42 -1.71 -9.01 -3.82
CA GLY A 42 -0.81 -9.33 -4.96
C GLY A 42 0.59 -8.72 -4.86
N ALA A 43 0.88 -7.86 -3.87
CA ALA A 43 2.19 -7.23 -3.70
C ALA A 43 3.24 -8.15 -3.09
N SER A 44 2.85 -9.32 -2.56
CA SER A 44 3.75 -10.34 -2.00
C SER A 44 4.88 -10.73 -2.96
N ALA A 45 4.59 -10.90 -4.26
CA ALA A 45 5.58 -11.21 -5.29
C ALA A 45 6.63 -10.09 -5.46
N VAL A 46 6.22 -8.83 -5.31
CA VAL A 46 7.13 -7.67 -5.41
C VAL A 46 8.04 -7.59 -4.18
N VAL A 47 7.47 -7.80 -2.99
CA VAL A 47 8.23 -7.84 -1.74
C VAL A 47 9.27 -8.97 -1.76
N LEU A 48 8.87 -10.18 -2.19
CA LEU A 48 9.76 -11.33 -2.35
C LEU A 48 10.88 -11.08 -3.36
N ALA A 49 10.56 -10.49 -4.51
CA ALA A 49 11.57 -10.17 -5.54
C ALA A 49 12.61 -9.15 -5.02
N MET A 50 12.17 -8.12 -4.30
CA MET A 50 13.06 -7.13 -3.67
C MET A 50 13.93 -7.74 -2.58
N ALA A 51 13.31 -8.47 -1.64
CA ALA A 51 14.01 -9.12 -0.54
C ALA A 51 15.00 -10.19 -1.06
N GLY A 52 14.62 -10.98 -2.06
CA GLY A 52 15.46 -12.00 -2.67
C GLY A 52 16.72 -11.43 -3.34
N ARG A 53 16.60 -10.31 -4.07
CA ARG A 53 17.76 -9.62 -4.65
C ARG A 53 18.71 -9.09 -3.59
N ALA A 54 18.17 -8.46 -2.54
CA ALA A 54 18.97 -7.94 -1.43
C ALA A 54 19.63 -9.08 -0.62
N TYR A 55 18.96 -10.22 -0.50
CA TYR A 55 19.48 -11.40 0.18
C TYR A 55 20.64 -12.04 -0.61
N ALA A 56 20.49 -12.17 -1.93
CA ALA A 56 21.45 -12.83 -2.82
C ALA A 56 22.76 -12.04 -3.04
N ASN A 57 22.74 -10.71 -2.89
CA ASN A 57 23.94 -9.87 -3.04
C ASN A 57 24.11 -8.87 -1.88
N PRO A 58 24.53 -9.31 -0.68
CA PRO A 58 24.76 -8.41 0.45
C PRO A 58 25.97 -7.49 0.27
N GLN A 59 27.02 -7.96 -0.42
CA GLN A 59 28.33 -7.30 -0.46
C GLN A 59 28.47 -6.28 -1.60
N ALA A 60 27.40 -6.01 -2.33
CA ALA A 60 27.43 -5.07 -3.45
C ALA A 60 28.47 -5.37 -4.55
N VAL A 61 28.75 -6.66 -4.74
CA VAL A 61 29.62 -7.10 -5.83
C VAL A 61 28.88 -6.91 -7.15
N SER A 62 29.37 -6.01 -7.99
CA SER A 62 28.79 -5.69 -9.30
C SER A 62 29.28 -6.63 -10.40
N SER A 63 30.53 -7.08 -10.31
CA SER A 63 31.10 -8.06 -11.22
C SER A 63 32.11 -8.93 -10.50
N GLU A 64 32.11 -10.21 -10.82
CA GLU A 64 33.06 -11.19 -10.31
C GLU A 64 33.57 -12.01 -11.50
N THR A 65 34.89 -12.11 -11.62
CA THR A 65 35.52 -12.94 -12.66
C THR A 65 36.03 -14.22 -12.01
N VAL A 66 35.48 -15.35 -12.46
CA VAL A 66 35.87 -16.68 -11.99
C VAL A 66 36.42 -17.43 -13.20
N GLY A 67 37.75 -17.49 -13.30
CA GLY A 67 38.44 -18.08 -14.45
C GLY A 67 38.11 -17.32 -15.75
N PRO A 68 37.72 -18.00 -16.85
CA PRO A 68 37.39 -17.34 -18.12
C PRO A 68 35.98 -16.72 -18.15
N TYR A 69 35.17 -16.89 -17.09
CA TYR A 69 33.80 -16.39 -17.04
C TYR A 69 33.68 -15.15 -16.16
N THR A 70 32.99 -14.15 -16.68
CA THR A 70 32.62 -12.94 -15.93
C THR A 70 31.14 -12.98 -15.64
N VAL A 71 30.78 -12.95 -14.35
CA VAL A 71 29.40 -12.84 -13.90
C VAL A 71 29.15 -11.40 -13.49
N SER A 72 28.25 -10.71 -14.22
CA SER A 72 27.73 -9.41 -13.82
C SER A 72 26.47 -9.60 -12.99
N ARG A 73 26.43 -9.01 -11.80
CA ARG A 73 25.24 -9.04 -10.94
C ARG A 73 24.50 -7.70 -11.01
N PRO A 74 23.17 -7.69 -10.80
CA PRO A 74 22.43 -6.45 -10.62
C PRO A 74 22.95 -5.67 -9.41
N GLN A 75 22.60 -4.38 -9.35
CA GLN A 75 22.86 -3.54 -8.18
C GLN A 75 22.43 -4.26 -6.90
N ALA A 76 23.21 -4.11 -5.84
CA ALA A 76 22.91 -4.66 -4.54
C ALA A 76 22.10 -3.71 -3.66
N GLY A 77 21.61 -4.27 -2.56
CA GLY A 77 20.79 -3.56 -1.59
C GLY A 77 19.30 -3.68 -1.88
N LEU A 78 18.52 -3.05 -1.01
CA LEU A 78 17.07 -3.03 -1.12
C LEU A 78 16.65 -1.86 -2.00
N TYR A 79 16.15 -2.17 -3.19
CA TYR A 79 15.59 -1.17 -4.11
C TYR A 79 14.44 -1.76 -4.91
N MET A 80 13.61 -0.84 -5.39
CA MET A 80 12.49 -1.14 -6.26
C MET A 80 12.86 -0.78 -7.70
N THR A 81 12.57 -1.69 -8.62
CA THR A 81 12.69 -1.42 -10.05
C THR A 81 11.49 -0.63 -10.56
N LYS A 82 11.63 0.06 -11.70
CA LYS A 82 10.51 0.77 -12.34
C LYS A 82 9.33 -0.16 -12.65
N ALA A 83 9.60 -1.39 -13.03
CA ALA A 83 8.58 -2.40 -13.33
C ALA A 83 7.78 -2.78 -12.08
N GLU A 84 8.45 -2.94 -10.94
CA GLU A 84 7.81 -3.24 -9.65
C GLU A 84 6.99 -2.08 -9.13
N THR A 85 7.49 -0.84 -9.26
CA THR A 85 6.70 0.35 -8.92
C THR A 85 5.44 0.44 -9.79
N ALA A 86 5.55 0.15 -11.09
CA ALA A 86 4.41 0.13 -11.99
C ALA A 86 3.42 -1.01 -11.66
N ALA A 87 3.93 -2.19 -11.29
CA ALA A 87 3.12 -3.31 -10.87
C ALA A 87 2.34 -2.99 -9.58
N LEU A 88 3.00 -2.44 -8.56
CA LEU A 88 2.36 -2.00 -7.32
C LEU A 88 1.26 -0.96 -7.59
N LYS A 89 1.55 0.07 -8.40
CA LYS A 89 0.55 1.07 -8.77
C LYS A 89 -0.63 0.48 -9.53
N ARG A 90 -0.41 -0.50 -10.40
CA ARG A 90 -1.49 -1.21 -11.10
C ARG A 90 -2.35 -2.05 -10.15
N LEU A 91 -1.73 -2.69 -9.17
CA LEU A 91 -2.43 -3.46 -8.14
C LEU A 91 -3.24 -2.55 -7.20
N GLY A 92 -2.68 -1.41 -6.80
CA GLY A 92 -3.37 -0.43 -5.96
C GLY A 92 -4.42 0.41 -6.70
N GLY A 93 -4.22 0.67 -8.00
CA GLY A 93 -5.06 1.57 -8.81
C GLY A 93 -6.27 0.90 -9.49
N ARG A 94 -6.56 -0.37 -9.20
CA ARG A 94 -7.72 -1.08 -9.78
C ARG A 94 -8.97 -1.03 -8.89
N GLY A 95 -8.90 -0.36 -7.75
CA GLY A 95 -10.07 -0.01 -6.93
C GLY A 95 -10.84 1.14 -7.57
N GLY A 96 -12.00 0.83 -8.15
CA GLY A 96 -12.93 1.83 -8.70
C GLY A 96 -13.43 2.81 -7.63
N ALA A 97 -13.94 3.96 -8.11
CA ALA A 97 -14.60 5.04 -7.38
C ALA A 97 -14.73 4.81 -5.85
N PHE A 98 -13.85 5.44 -5.08
CA PHE A 98 -14.01 5.49 -3.63
C PHE A 98 -15.13 6.49 -3.31
N THR A 99 -16.29 5.99 -2.91
CA THR A 99 -17.28 6.81 -2.22
C THR A 99 -16.79 6.99 -0.79
N ILE A 100 -16.13 8.11 -0.53
CA ILE A 100 -15.94 8.59 0.84
C ILE A 100 -17.31 9.12 1.26
N ASP A 101 -17.93 8.51 2.24
CA ASP A 101 -19.07 9.12 2.91
C ASP A 101 -18.54 10.28 3.77
N PRO A 102 -18.82 11.55 3.41
CA PRO A 102 -18.38 12.68 4.22
C PRO A 102 -19.20 12.81 5.51
N THR A 103 -20.22 11.98 5.72
CA THR A 103 -21.14 12.04 6.86
C THR A 103 -20.39 11.62 8.15
N PRO A 104 -20.25 12.52 9.13
CA PRO A 104 -19.68 12.17 10.44
C PRO A 104 -20.55 11.12 11.15
N ALA A 105 -19.95 10.26 11.96
CA ALA A 105 -20.66 9.18 12.67
C ALA A 105 -21.78 9.68 13.62
N GLU A 106 -21.70 10.94 14.06
CA GLU A 106 -22.69 11.59 14.94
C GLU A 106 -23.79 12.34 14.19
N ALA A 107 -23.72 12.39 12.85
CA ALA A 107 -24.74 13.06 12.05
C ALA A 107 -26.05 12.28 12.10
N THR A 108 -26.97 12.74 12.93
CA THR A 108 -28.35 12.27 12.91
C THR A 108 -29.06 12.99 11.76
N PRO A 109 -29.65 12.28 10.78
CA PRO A 109 -30.48 12.92 9.76
C PRO A 109 -31.78 13.37 10.41
N ALA A 110 -31.73 14.52 11.09
CA ALA A 110 -32.92 15.20 11.57
C ALA A 110 -33.49 16.00 10.38
N PRO A 111 -34.73 15.72 9.95
CA PRO A 111 -35.41 16.60 9.02
C PRO A 111 -35.54 17.99 9.68
N THR A 112 -34.75 18.97 9.23
CA THR A 112 -34.96 20.37 9.61
C THR A 112 -36.11 20.92 8.78
N TRP A 113 -37.32 20.42 9.02
CA TRP A 113 -38.52 21.09 8.54
C TRP A 113 -38.59 22.46 9.22
N PRO A 114 -38.95 23.54 8.49
CA PRO A 114 -39.32 24.80 9.13
C PRO A 114 -40.44 24.53 10.14
N TRP A 115 -40.43 25.24 11.26
CA TRP A 115 -41.31 24.93 12.38
C TRP A 115 -42.69 25.49 12.05
N ASP A 116 -43.70 24.65 11.92
CA ASP A 116 -45.10 25.11 11.88
C ASP A 116 -45.48 25.60 13.28
N MET A 117 -45.14 26.86 13.60
CA MET A 117 -45.33 27.43 14.93
C MET A 117 -46.79 27.80 15.22
N ASP A 118 -47.63 27.97 14.19
CA ASP A 118 -49.04 28.37 14.31
C ASP A 118 -50.04 27.25 13.99
N GLY A 119 -49.57 26.09 13.51
CA GLY A 119 -50.36 24.86 13.34
C GLY A 119 -51.26 24.86 12.11
N ASP A 120 -50.94 25.65 11.08
CA ASP A 120 -51.77 25.84 9.90
C ASP A 120 -51.48 24.83 8.77
N GLY A 121 -50.49 23.95 8.98
CA GLY A 121 -50.08 22.92 8.02
C GLY A 121 -49.11 23.42 6.95
N TRP A 122 -48.58 24.64 7.07
CA TRP A 122 -47.55 25.21 6.20
C TRP A 122 -46.29 25.58 6.98
N ALA A 123 -45.15 25.52 6.29
CA ALA A 123 -43.88 25.94 6.85
C ALA A 123 -43.82 27.47 7.00
N ASP A 124 -43.44 27.96 8.18
CA ASP A 124 -43.23 29.38 8.55
C ASP A 124 -41.99 30.02 7.88
N ALA A 125 -41.62 29.61 6.67
CA ALA A 125 -40.39 30.02 6.00
C ALA A 125 -40.36 31.50 5.54
N ARG A 126 -41.30 32.36 5.97
CA ARG A 126 -41.51 33.70 5.40
C ARG A 126 -41.71 34.87 6.38
N GLN A 127 -41.50 34.73 7.69
CA GLN A 127 -41.76 35.85 8.62
C GLN A 127 -40.65 36.92 8.74
N TRP A 128 -39.51 36.79 8.03
CA TRP A 128 -38.39 37.75 8.16
C TRP A 128 -38.56 39.10 7.43
N HIS A 129 -39.75 39.44 6.91
CA HIS A 129 -39.96 40.68 6.13
C HIS A 129 -41.13 41.60 6.57
N GLU A 130 -41.84 41.32 7.67
CA GLU A 130 -42.97 42.16 8.12
C GLU A 130 -42.77 42.83 9.49
N MET A 131 -41.51 43.02 9.90
CA MET A 131 -41.16 43.87 11.04
C MET A 131 -40.56 45.21 10.58
N TRP A 132 -41.30 45.98 9.78
CA TRP A 132 -41.23 47.45 9.67
C TRP A 132 -42.55 48.02 9.15
#